data_AF-A0A7X9HAJ5-F1
#
_entry.id   AF-A0A7X9HAJ5-F1
#
_cell.length_a   1.000
_cell.length_b   1.000
_cell.length_c   1.000
_cell.angle_alpha   90.00
_cell.angle_beta   90.00
_cell.angle_gamma   90.00
#
_symmetry.space_group_name_H-M   'P 1'
#
loop_
_entity.id
_entity.type
_entity.pdbx_description
1 polymer ?
#
loop_
_entity_poly.entity_id
_entity_poly.type
_entity_poly.pdbx_seq_one_letter_code
_entity_poly.pdbx_strand_id
1 'polypeptide(L)' 'MKKDARKAAKLTNESIRQTHELKLKEAEKTFSKAQEIIQKYDKKGKSEEFLREYRRYRDNERRLSPERDREY' A
#
# COMPACT_ATOMS: atom_id res chain seq x y z
N MET A 1 9.26 5.73 -10.70
CA MET A 1 8.35 4.56 -10.65
C MET A 1 8.57 3.69 -9.42
N LYS A 2 9.66 2.91 -9.30
CA LYS A 2 9.87 1.99 -8.16
C LYS A 2 9.78 2.65 -6.77
N LYS A 3 10.37 3.84 -6.60
CA LYS A 3 10.25 4.63 -5.35
C LYS A 3 8.78 5.00 -5.04
N ASP A 4 8.02 5.41 -6.05
CA ASP A 4 6.60 5.75 -5.91
C ASP A 4 5.75 4.51 -5.64
N ALA A 5 6.04 3.39 -6.30
CA ALA A 5 5.39 2.11 -6.06
C ALA A 5 5.61 1.61 -4.63
N ARG A 6 6.85 1.73 -4.12
CA ARG A 6 7.18 1.45 -2.71
C ARG A 6 6.43 2.38 -1.75
N LYS A 7 6.35 3.67 -2.08
CA LYS A 7 5.63 4.66 -1.26
C LYS A 7 4.12 4.36 -1.21
N ALA A 8 3.50 4.08 -2.35
CA ALA A 8 2.09 3.71 -2.42
C ALA A 8 1.80 2.41 -1.65
N ALA A 9 2.69 1.41 -1.75
CA ALA A 9 2.59 0.17 -0.99
C ALA A 9 2.64 0.41 0.52
N LYS A 10 3.60 1.23 1.00
CA LYS A 10 3.70 1.61 2.42
C LYS A 10 2.46 2.30 2.94
N LEU A 11 1.96 3.30 2.20
CA LEU A 11 0.74 4.03 2.56
C LEU A 11 -0.48 3.09 2.61
N THR A 12 -0.56 2.12 1.70
CA THR A 12 -1.65 1.13 1.72
C THR A 12 -1.55 0.19 2.93
N ASN A 13 -0.35 -0.28 3.25
CA ASN A 13 -0.13 -1.12 4.42
C ASN A 13 -0.41 -0.35 5.72
N GLU A 14 -0.04 0.93 5.77
CA GLU A 14 -0.32 1.83 6.89
C GLU A 14 -1.82 2.11 7.04
N SER A 15 -2.55 2.35 5.95
CA SER A 15 -4.01 2.52 6.02
C SER A 15 -4.70 1.26 6.53
N ILE A 16 -4.24 0.07 6.13
CA ILE A 16 -4.75 -1.21 6.65
C ILE A 16 -4.52 -1.30 8.17
N ARG A 17 -3.31 -0.97 8.66
CA ARG A 17 -3.02 -0.93 10.10
C ARG A 17 -3.93 0.05 10.85
N GLN A 18 -4.14 1.26 10.30
CA GLN A 18 -5.06 2.25 10.87
C GLN A 18 -6.51 1.73 10.90
N THR A 19 -6.95 0.98 9.89
CA THR A 19 -8.26 0.32 9.89
C THR A 19 -8.38 -0.71 11.02
N HIS A 20 -7.34 -1.52 11.25
CA HIS A 20 -7.31 -2.46 12.39
C HIS A 20 -7.35 -1.74 13.75
N GLU A 21 -6.77 -0.55 13.85
CA GLU A 21 -6.83 0.31 15.06
C GLU A 21 -8.14 1.13 15.16
N LEU A 22 -9.12 0.90 14.28
CA LEU A 22 -10.39 1.65 14.19
C LEU A 22 -10.22 3.16 13.89
N LYS A 23 -9.05 3.58 13.41
CA LYS A 23 -8.74 4.96 13.01
C LYS A 23 -9.20 5.24 11.58
N LEU A 24 -10.51 5.08 11.32
CA LEU A 24 -11.07 5.06 9.96
C LEU A 24 -10.80 6.34 9.15
N LYS A 25 -10.93 7.52 9.78
CA LYS A 25 -10.66 8.81 9.12
C LYS A 25 -9.20 8.97 8.72
N GLU A 26 -8.27 8.43 9.50
CA GLU A 26 -6.84 8.46 9.16
C GLU A 26 -6.53 7.44 8.07
N ALA A 27 -7.09 6.22 8.20
CA ALA A 27 -6.98 5.16 7.20
C ALA A 27 -7.43 5.65 5.82
N GLU A 28 -8.58 6.32 5.74
CA GLU A 28 -9.10 6.90 4.51
C GLU A 28 -8.14 7.92 3.90
N LYS A 29 -7.67 8.90 4.70
CA LYS A 29 -6.71 9.91 4.24
C LYS A 29 -5.40 9.28 3.75
N THR A 30 -4.90 8.28 4.45
CA THR A 30 -3.66 7.57 4.08
C THR A 30 -3.85 6.78 2.79
N PHE A 31 -5.00 6.12 2.64
CA PHE A 31 -5.34 5.37 1.44
C PHE A 31 -5.54 6.27 0.22
N SER A 32 -6.20 7.44 0.37
CA SER A 32 -6.34 8.42 -0.72
C SER A 32 -4.97 8.87 -1.24
N LYS A 33 -3.98 9.11 -0.36
CA LYS A 33 -2.61 9.43 -0.78
C LYS A 33 -1.97 8.31 -1.60
N ALA A 34 -2.23 7.04 -1.27
CA ALA A 34 -1.76 5.91 -2.07
C ALA A 34 -2.43 5.90 -3.45
N GLN A 35 -3.75 6.15 -3.50
CA GLN A 35 -4.52 6.20 -4.74
C GLN A 35 -4.07 7.33 -5.68
N GLU A 36 -3.75 8.51 -5.16
CA GLU A 36 -3.20 9.61 -5.98
C GLU A 36 -1.92 9.20 -6.72
N ILE A 37 -1.04 8.47 -6.03
CA ILE A 37 0.20 7.95 -6.64
C ILE A 37 -0.14 6.92 -7.71
N ILE A 38 -1.07 5.99 -7.44
CA ILE A 38 -1.49 4.96 -8.41
C ILE A 38 -2.08 5.61 -9.67
N GLN A 39 -3.02 6.55 -9.50
CA GLN A 39 -3.68 7.25 -10.61
C GLN A 39 -2.71 8.06 -11.46
N LYS A 40 -1.65 8.63 -10.86
CA LYS A 40 -0.60 9.35 -11.60
C LYS A 40 0.08 8.47 -12.64
N TYR A 41 0.22 7.16 -12.40
CA TYR A 41 0.85 6.23 -13.34
C TYR A 41 -0.15 5.61 -14.31
N ASP A 42 -1.42 5.53 -13.92
CA ASP A 42 -2.51 5.16 -14.82
C ASP A 42 -2.68 6.18 -15.95
N LYS A 43 -2.75 7.48 -15.62
CA LYS A 43 -2.80 8.57 -16.61
C LYS A 43 -1.59 8.65 -17.53
N LYS A 44 -0.47 8.01 -17.17
CA LYS A 44 0.76 7.99 -17.96
C LYS A 44 0.90 6.74 -18.85
N GLY A 45 -0.10 5.85 -18.86
CA GLY A 45 -0.05 4.58 -19.58
C GLY A 45 0.99 3.60 -19.01
N LYS A 46 1.41 3.77 -17.76
CA LYS A 46 2.42 2.93 -17.08
C LYS A 46 1.81 2.16 -15.89
N SER A 47 0.50 1.94 -15.91
CA SER A 47 -0.23 1.29 -14.82
C SER A 47 0.25 -0.14 -14.58
N GLU A 48 0.41 -0.96 -15.61
CA GLU A 48 0.84 -2.36 -15.43
C GLU A 48 2.21 -2.50 -14.76
N GLU A 49 3.22 -1.79 -15.27
CA GLU A 49 4.58 -1.83 -14.73
C GLU A 49 4.61 -1.30 -13.29
N PHE A 50 3.86 -0.22 -13.04
CA PHE A 50 3.71 0.36 -11.70
C PHE A 50 3.01 -0.61 -10.74
N LEU A 51 1.88 -1.20 -11.14
CA LEU A 51 1.09 -2.12 -10.33
C LEU A 51 1.86 -3.40 -10.01
N ARG A 52 2.71 -3.87 -10.93
CA ARG A 52 3.61 -5.01 -10.68
C ARG A 52 4.57 -4.72 -9.54
N GLU A 53 5.28 -3.59 -9.59
CA GLU A 53 6.22 -3.19 -8.54
C GLU A 53 5.49 -2.88 -7.22
N TYR A 54 4.33 -2.22 -7.29
CA TYR A 54 3.48 -1.91 -6.14
C TYR A 54 3.04 -3.17 -5.39
N ARG A 55 2.49 -4.17 -6.11
CA ARG A 55 2.10 -5.46 -5.52
C ARG A 55 3.29 -6.15 -4.87
N ARG A 56 4.44 -6.16 -5.56
CA ARG A 56 5.68 -6.73 -5.02
C ARG A 56 6.07 -6.10 -3.68
N TYR A 57 6.01 -4.78 -3.55
CA TYR A 57 6.33 -4.11 -2.28
C TYR A 57 5.27 -4.34 -1.20
N ARG A 58 3.99 -4.24 -1.55
CA ARG A 58 2.86 -4.44 -0.62
C ARG A 58 2.90 -5.84 0.00
N ASP A 59 3.06 -6.85 -0.83
CA ASP A 59 2.98 -8.25 -0.42
C ASP A 59 4.28 -8.73 0.26
N ASN A 60 5.45 -8.18 -0.12
CA ASN A 60 6.70 -8.49 0.56
C ASN A 60 6.83 -7.82 1.93
N GLU A 61 6.26 -6.63 2.15
CA GLU A 61 6.18 -6.06 3.50
C GLU A 61 5.24 -6.88 4.41
N ARG A 62 4.17 -7.48 3.87
CA ARG A 62 3.35 -8.45 4.63
C ARG A 62 4.13 -9.70 5.00
N ARG A 63 4.98 -10.23 4.11
CA ARG A 63 5.80 -11.42 4.38
C ARG A 63 6.88 -11.23 5.45
N LEU A 64 7.27 -9.98 5.75
CA LEU A 64 8.15 -9.66 6.87
C LEU A 64 7.42 -9.61 8.23
N SER A 65 6.11 -9.85 8.25
CA SER A 65 5.30 -9.96 9.47
C SER A 65 4.75 -11.38 9.73
N PRO A 66 5.53 -12.49 9.62
CA PRO A 66 4.98 -13.83 9.84
C PRO A 66 4.86 -14.22 11.32
N GLU A 67 5.16 -13.33 12.27
CA GLU A 67 5.23 -13.68 13.70
C GLU A 67 4.01 -13.28 14.56
N ARG A 68 2.96 -12.65 14.00
CA ARG A 68 1.79 -12.22 14.81
C ARG A 68 0.45 -12.91 14.52
N ASP A 69 0.42 -13.92 13.64
CA ASP A 69 -0.79 -14.71 13.36
C ASP A 69 -0.72 -16.15 13.92
N ARG A 70 0.13 -16.38 14.94
CA ARG A 70 0.22 -17.65 15.68
C ARG A 70 0.08 -17.47 17.19
N GLU A 71 -0.94 -16.76 17.64
CA GLU A 71 -1.50 -17.00 18.97
C GLU A 71 -3.01 -17.13 18.79
N TYR A 72 -3.47 -18.39 18.87
CA TYR A 72 -4.86 -18.79 19.01
C TYR A 72 -5.34 -18.47 20.43
#